data_AF-A0A9P0IF52-F1
#
_entry.id   AF-A0A9P0IF52-F1
#
_cell.length_a   1.000
_cell.length_b   1.000
_cell.length_c   1.000
_cell.angle_alpha   90.00
_cell.angle_beta   90.00
_cell.angle_gamma   90.00
#
_symmetry.space_group_name_H-M   'P 1'
#
loop_
_entity.id
_entity.type
_entity.pdbx_description
1 polymer ?
#
loop_
_entity_poly.entity_id
_entity_poly.type
_entity_poly.pdbx_seq_one_letter_code
_entity_poly.pdbx_strand_id
1 'polypeptide(L)'
;MENFIGNWNGDFPNYPLTAEDLKKPHAVMGALLQVLDRLGIDTDVVLAPPPKEDRNENTMYYWDLLPVINMTRVINHLVSVMPQVEATISIVHFLQPTATTSHSILLLLFNLMVFNEEKMRNIAPYEEELFAKTGEVKALEERKNRLLEMLNEQAEEKGKRAGRLEKLDHDIKMFEEELKQEKEIHDEEKLELEAIQKENKQTEMIIEQKKSHRDALMAEVARKRALRVYDADDIKVQAEQATQNLQELEEKLDSLRAILMQKENSLKNLQTIKPNLDSANNLLHEIMKLSDSLKDFENGDLDTDSKEGELDVLNTELGELQAQLSELQAARDEAARKRADSQAKRQQERTVAHSSLREAEEKDKKLRERSKKALQRTEEIKELTTKYENEKTAGIEQLATIKNNFCTELKTMEELLLKKVVEAEKKVEEKLKNRHV
;
A
#
# COMPACT_ATOMS: atom_id res chain seq x y z
N MET A 1 -97.60 14.24 26.78
CA MET A 1 -96.73 15.31 27.33
C MET A 1 -96.02 14.87 28.59
N GLU A 2 -96.69 14.51 29.69
CA GLU A 2 -96.03 14.08 30.95
C GLU A 2 -95.07 12.89 30.78
N ASN A 3 -95.48 11.85 30.04
CA ASN A 3 -94.61 10.70 29.76
C ASN A 3 -93.33 11.08 28.99
N PHE A 4 -93.44 12.01 28.04
CA PHE A 4 -92.28 12.50 27.29
C PHE A 4 -91.33 13.30 28.19
N ILE A 5 -91.86 14.18 29.04
CA ILE A 5 -91.05 14.95 29.99
C ILE A 5 -90.36 14.02 30.99
N GLY A 6 -91.04 12.97 31.46
CA GLY A 6 -90.43 11.94 32.30
C GLY A 6 -89.25 11.25 31.62
N ASN A 7 -89.44 10.78 30.38
CA ASN A 7 -88.38 10.13 29.61
C ASN A 7 -87.22 11.10 29.30
N TRP A 8 -87.55 12.33 28.89
CA TRP A 8 -86.58 13.39 28.64
C TRP A 8 -85.69 13.65 29.85
N ASN A 9 -86.30 13.84 31.03
CA ASN A 9 -85.56 14.14 32.26
C ASN A 9 -84.71 12.95 32.73
N GLY A 10 -85.04 11.73 32.30
CA GLY A 10 -84.22 10.55 32.50
C GLY A 10 -82.96 10.56 31.62
N ASP A 11 -83.10 10.88 30.34
CA ASP A 11 -81.99 10.88 29.38
C ASP A 11 -81.13 12.16 29.43
N PHE A 12 -81.71 13.30 29.82
CA PHE A 12 -81.04 14.59 29.98
C PHE A 12 -81.15 15.13 31.42
N PRO A 13 -80.52 14.49 32.42
CA PRO A 13 -80.60 14.92 33.82
C PRO A 13 -79.99 16.31 34.05
N ASN A 14 -79.08 16.74 33.17
CA ASN A 14 -78.43 18.05 33.24
C ASN A 14 -79.29 19.18 32.63
N TYR A 15 -80.36 18.85 31.93
CA TYR A 15 -81.28 19.82 31.32
C TYR A 15 -82.74 19.38 31.49
N PRO A 16 -83.27 19.37 32.73
CA PRO A 16 -84.63 18.94 32.98
C PRO A 16 -85.64 19.95 32.43
N LEU A 17 -86.73 19.44 31.85
CA LEU A 17 -87.84 20.22 31.34
C LEU A 17 -89.09 20.06 32.21
N THR A 18 -89.90 21.12 32.25
CA THR A 18 -91.28 21.10 32.74
C THR A 18 -92.27 21.45 31.63
N ALA A 19 -93.57 21.22 31.84
CA ALA A 19 -94.59 21.54 30.83
C ALA A 19 -94.67 23.04 30.51
N GLU A 20 -94.34 23.92 31.46
CA GLU A 20 -94.29 25.37 31.24
C GLU A 20 -93.07 25.80 30.43
N ASP A 21 -91.97 25.04 30.49
CA ASP A 21 -90.76 25.35 29.72
C ASP A 21 -90.95 25.13 28.22
N LEU A 22 -91.89 24.26 27.82
CA LEU A 22 -92.26 24.07 26.41
C LEU A 22 -92.89 25.30 25.75
N LYS A 23 -93.29 26.30 26.54
CA LYS A 23 -93.79 27.60 26.07
C LYS A 23 -92.71 28.68 26.04
N LYS A 24 -91.47 28.38 26.47
CA LYS A 24 -90.37 29.34 26.57
C LYS A 24 -89.37 29.10 25.42
N PRO A 25 -89.13 30.09 24.54
CA PRO A 25 -88.17 29.98 23.43
C PRO A 25 -86.80 29.44 23.84
N HIS A 26 -86.21 30.00 24.89
CA HIS A 26 -84.87 29.64 25.36
C HIS A 26 -84.79 28.19 25.86
N ALA A 27 -85.84 27.71 26.53
CA ALA A 27 -85.85 26.34 27.06
C ALA A 27 -86.00 25.30 25.95
N VAL A 28 -86.85 25.59 24.95
CA VAL A 28 -87.01 24.74 23.77
C VAL A 28 -85.72 24.71 22.94
N MET A 29 -85.09 25.86 22.72
CA MET A 29 -83.82 25.95 21.99
C MET A 29 -82.69 25.21 22.72
N GLY A 30 -82.58 25.38 24.04
CA GLY A 30 -81.60 24.65 24.83
C GLY A 30 -81.80 23.15 24.78
N ALA A 31 -83.05 22.68 24.87
CA ALA A 31 -83.39 21.27 24.70
C ALA A 31 -82.99 20.73 23.32
N LEU A 32 -83.29 21.46 22.25
CA LEU A 32 -82.92 21.03 20.89
C LEU A 32 -81.40 20.91 20.71
N LEU A 33 -80.62 21.82 21.29
CA LEU A 33 -79.16 21.73 21.25
C LEU A 33 -78.64 20.48 21.95
N GLN A 34 -79.27 20.04 23.06
CA GLN A 34 -78.91 18.78 23.71
C GLN A 34 -79.11 17.57 22.78
N VAL A 35 -80.20 17.57 22.00
CA VAL A 35 -80.46 16.50 21.02
C VAL A 35 -79.46 16.54 19.86
N LEU A 36 -79.12 17.73 19.36
CA LEU A 36 -78.14 17.88 18.27
C LEU A 36 -76.74 17.42 18.70
N ASP A 37 -76.29 17.81 19.88
CA ASP A 37 -75.01 17.37 20.45
C ASP A 37 -74.95 15.84 20.53
N ARG A 38 -76.04 15.22 20.99
CA ARG A 38 -76.14 13.76 21.09
C ARG A 38 -76.15 13.04 19.73
N LEU A 39 -76.65 13.70 18.69
CA LEU A 39 -76.56 13.24 17.30
C LEU A 39 -75.18 13.48 16.66
N GLY A 40 -74.23 14.09 17.39
CA GLY A 40 -72.90 14.43 16.87
C GLY A 40 -72.90 15.64 15.93
N ILE A 41 -73.94 16.48 15.99
CA ILE A 41 -74.03 17.72 15.21
C ILE A 41 -73.38 18.83 16.03
N ASP A 42 -72.34 19.43 15.47
CA ASP A 42 -71.58 20.52 16.10
C ASP A 42 -72.48 21.73 16.39
N THR A 43 -72.81 21.93 17.67
CA THR A 43 -73.68 23.02 18.11
C THR A 43 -73.05 24.39 17.90
N ASP A 44 -71.72 24.49 17.92
CA ASP A 44 -71.04 25.76 17.70
C ASP A 44 -71.22 26.21 16.25
N VAL A 45 -71.20 25.28 15.30
CA VAL A 45 -71.50 25.56 13.89
C VAL A 45 -72.96 25.99 13.70
N VAL A 46 -73.90 25.39 14.44
CA VAL A 46 -75.31 25.76 14.32
C VAL A 46 -75.58 27.17 14.87
N LEU A 47 -74.89 27.55 15.94
CA LEU A 47 -74.98 28.89 16.53
C LEU A 47 -74.13 29.93 15.78
N ALA A 48 -73.16 29.50 14.98
CA ALA A 48 -72.26 30.39 14.29
C ALA A 48 -72.97 31.22 13.20
N PRO A 49 -72.57 32.49 13.03
CA PRO A 49 -72.96 33.25 11.85
C PRO A 49 -72.35 32.65 10.58
N PRO A 50 -72.96 32.89 9.39
CA PRO A 50 -72.43 32.44 8.11
C PRO A 50 -70.94 32.77 7.91
N PRO A 51 -70.22 32.03 7.05
CA PRO A 51 -68.84 32.36 6.68
C PRO A 51 -68.70 33.83 6.26
N LYS A 52 -67.56 34.46 6.54
CA LYS A 52 -67.35 35.89 6.28
C LYS A 52 -67.61 36.29 4.82
N GLU A 53 -67.34 35.36 3.89
CA GLU A 53 -67.52 35.52 2.45
C GLU A 53 -69.00 35.69 2.05
N ASP A 54 -69.93 35.12 2.81
CA ASP A 54 -71.38 35.16 2.55
C ASP A 54 -72.11 36.28 3.32
N ARG A 55 -71.37 37.08 4.12
CA ARG A 55 -71.97 38.15 4.93
C ARG A 55 -72.16 39.41 4.08
N ASN A 56 -73.35 39.96 4.13
CA ASN A 56 -73.64 41.30 3.62
C ASN A 56 -73.67 42.33 4.76
N GLU A 57 -73.71 43.62 4.43
CA GLU A 57 -73.76 44.74 5.38
C GLU A 57 -74.94 44.62 6.38
N ASN A 58 -76.03 43.95 5.97
CA ASN A 58 -77.23 43.78 6.78
C ASN A 58 -77.19 42.56 7.71
N THR A 59 -76.22 41.65 7.56
CA THR A 59 -76.19 40.37 8.30
C THR A 59 -76.02 40.60 9.80
N MET A 60 -75.32 41.67 10.20
CA MET A 60 -75.10 42.04 11.60
C MET A 60 -76.40 42.37 12.34
N TYR A 61 -77.43 42.88 11.64
CA TYR A 61 -78.71 43.25 12.26
C TYR A 61 -79.59 42.05 12.63
N TYR A 62 -79.26 40.85 12.14
CA TYR A 62 -80.04 39.62 12.36
C TYR A 62 -79.27 38.56 13.13
N TRP A 63 -78.13 38.91 13.73
CA TRP A 63 -77.27 37.96 14.46
C TRP A 63 -77.99 37.22 15.59
N ASP A 64 -78.96 37.86 16.22
CA ASP A 64 -79.83 37.29 17.25
C ASP A 64 -80.81 36.23 16.71
N LEU A 65 -81.27 36.39 15.46
CA LEU A 65 -82.18 35.44 14.80
C LEU A 65 -81.44 34.28 14.11
N LEU A 66 -80.15 34.42 13.81
CA LEU A 66 -79.37 33.39 13.11
C LEU A 66 -79.39 32.02 13.78
N PRO A 67 -79.21 31.89 15.12
CA PRO A 67 -79.36 30.60 15.80
C PRO A 67 -80.71 29.94 15.53
N VAL A 68 -81.79 30.70 15.56
CA VAL A 68 -83.14 30.18 15.33
C VAL A 68 -83.33 29.75 13.87
N ILE A 69 -82.81 30.55 12.92
CA ILE A 69 -82.85 30.23 11.49
C ILE A 69 -82.06 28.96 11.20
N ASN A 70 -80.83 28.85 11.71
CA ASN A 70 -79.96 27.70 11.51
C ASN A 70 -80.55 26.44 12.15
N MET A 71 -81.04 26.53 13.38
CA MET A 71 -81.75 25.42 14.05
C MET A 71 -82.95 24.95 13.23
N THR A 72 -83.76 25.88 12.71
CA THR A 72 -84.90 25.55 11.84
C THR A 72 -84.45 24.78 10.59
N ARG A 73 -83.35 25.21 9.97
CA ARG A 73 -82.79 24.54 8.77
C ARG A 73 -82.26 23.15 9.08
N VAL A 74 -81.48 23.01 10.15
CA VAL A 74 -80.93 21.71 10.58
C VAL A 74 -82.05 20.73 10.86
N ILE A 75 -83.06 21.14 11.63
CA ILE A 75 -84.18 20.28 11.99
C ILE A 75 -84.99 19.89 10.74
N ASN A 76 -85.31 20.84 9.85
CA ASN A 76 -86.01 20.50 8.61
C ASN A 76 -85.19 19.57 7.71
N HIS A 77 -83.86 19.69 7.70
CA HIS A 77 -83.00 18.76 6.98
C HIS A 77 -83.05 17.36 7.59
N LEU A 78 -82.94 17.23 8.91
CA LEU A 78 -83.04 15.94 9.60
C LEU A 78 -84.40 15.27 9.37
N VAL A 79 -85.47 16.05 9.41
CA VAL A 79 -86.84 15.56 9.22
C VAL A 79 -87.13 15.27 7.74
N SER A 80 -86.46 15.93 6.79
CA SER A 80 -86.63 15.66 5.35
C SER A 80 -86.27 14.22 4.94
N VAL A 81 -85.42 13.56 5.73
CA VAL A 81 -85.06 12.15 5.56
C VAL A 81 -86.18 11.20 6.02
N MET A 82 -87.21 11.73 6.69
CA MET A 82 -88.38 10.99 7.18
C MET A 82 -89.60 11.31 6.31
N PRO A 83 -89.89 10.50 5.27
CA PRO A 83 -91.02 10.76 4.35
C PRO A 83 -92.40 10.72 5.02
N GLN A 84 -92.49 10.28 6.27
CA GLN A 84 -93.74 10.18 7.03
C GLN A 84 -94.08 11.47 7.80
N VAL A 85 -93.18 12.45 7.84
CA VAL A 85 -93.38 13.72 8.54
C VAL A 85 -93.58 14.83 7.50
N GLU A 86 -94.82 15.09 7.11
CA GLU A 86 -95.17 16.18 6.17
C GLU A 86 -95.12 17.58 6.79
N ALA A 87 -94.68 17.71 8.05
CA ALA A 87 -94.69 18.98 8.77
C ALA A 87 -93.39 19.77 8.53
N THR A 88 -93.49 20.91 7.83
CA THR A 88 -92.38 21.88 7.74
C THR A 88 -92.33 22.71 9.02
N ILE A 89 -91.18 22.69 9.71
CA ILE A 89 -90.98 23.48 10.92
C ILE A 89 -90.57 24.90 10.52
N SER A 90 -91.28 25.90 11.04
CA SER A 90 -91.04 27.31 10.78
C SER A 90 -90.29 27.98 11.94
N ILE A 91 -89.63 29.10 11.66
CA ILE A 91 -88.94 29.93 12.66
C ILE A 91 -89.90 30.39 13.77
N VAL A 92 -91.18 30.61 13.44
CA VAL A 92 -92.21 31.03 14.41
C VAL A 92 -92.41 30.00 15.51
N HIS A 93 -92.25 28.70 15.22
CA HIS A 93 -92.36 27.64 16.22
C HIS A 93 -91.32 27.76 17.34
N PHE A 94 -90.22 28.48 17.12
CA PHE A 94 -89.17 28.73 18.10
C PHE A 94 -89.25 30.12 18.73
N LEU A 95 -89.66 31.14 17.97
CA LEU A 95 -89.84 32.50 18.51
C LEU A 95 -91.11 32.62 19.38
N GLN A 96 -92.16 31.86 19.05
CA GLN A 96 -93.44 31.85 19.74
C GLN A 96 -93.91 30.40 19.97
N PRO A 97 -93.19 29.62 20.79
CA PRO A 97 -93.50 28.21 21.00
C PRO A 97 -94.81 28.04 21.75
N THR A 98 -95.65 27.13 21.25
CA THR A 98 -96.78 26.58 22.01
C THR A 98 -96.37 25.24 22.61
N ALA A 99 -96.96 24.87 23.75
CA ALA A 99 -96.64 23.59 24.39
C ALA A 99 -96.84 22.39 23.42
N THR A 100 -97.86 22.44 22.55
CA THR A 100 -98.16 21.40 21.56
C THR A 100 -97.11 21.33 20.45
N THR A 101 -96.71 22.47 19.89
CA THR A 101 -95.71 22.51 18.80
C THR A 101 -94.33 22.11 19.30
N SER A 102 -93.90 22.65 20.44
CA SER A 102 -92.60 22.31 21.05
C SER A 102 -92.52 20.85 21.44
N HIS A 103 -93.59 20.32 22.04
CA HIS A 103 -93.66 18.89 22.38
C HIS A 103 -93.53 18.01 21.14
N SER A 104 -94.21 18.35 20.05
CA SER A 104 -94.18 17.56 18.82
C SER A 104 -92.79 17.56 18.17
N ILE A 105 -92.14 18.72 18.10
CA ILE A 105 -90.79 18.86 17.53
C ILE A 105 -89.76 18.12 18.39
N LEU A 106 -89.78 18.33 19.71
CA LEU A 106 -88.84 17.68 20.62
C LEU A 106 -89.04 16.17 20.66
N LEU A 107 -90.29 15.69 20.67
CA LEU A 107 -90.58 14.25 20.64
C LEU A 107 -90.05 13.59 19.37
N LEU A 108 -90.23 14.24 18.22
CA LEU A 108 -89.72 13.72 16.94
C LEU A 108 -88.20 13.56 16.96
N LEU A 109 -87.48 14.61 17.37
CA LEU A 109 -86.01 14.59 17.40
C LEU A 109 -85.46 13.68 18.49
N PHE A 110 -86.13 13.61 19.63
CA PHE A 110 -85.79 12.68 20.70
C PHE A 110 -85.93 11.22 20.23
N ASN A 111 -87.01 10.88 19.54
CA ASN A 111 -87.19 9.54 18.97
C ASN A 111 -86.13 9.22 17.91
N LEU A 112 -85.75 10.20 17.08
CA LEU A 112 -84.65 10.05 16.13
C LEU A 112 -83.32 9.73 16.83
N MET A 113 -83.02 10.47 17.89
CA MET A 113 -81.82 10.26 18.69
C MET A 113 -81.79 8.86 19.30
N VAL A 114 -82.85 8.44 19.99
CA VAL A 114 -82.94 7.10 20.59
C VAL A 114 -82.82 6.00 19.52
N PHE A 115 -83.48 6.17 18.37
CA PHE A 115 -83.35 5.24 17.25
C PHE A 115 -81.91 5.16 16.73
N ASN A 116 -81.23 6.30 16.58
CA ASN A 116 -79.85 6.34 16.11
C ASN A 116 -78.91 5.64 17.11
N GLU A 117 -79.05 5.89 18.40
CA GLU A 117 -78.27 5.21 19.44
C GLU A 117 -78.45 3.68 19.40
N GLU A 118 -79.69 3.21 19.22
CA GLU A 118 -79.97 1.78 19.08
C GLU A 118 -79.31 1.19 17.83
N LYS A 119 -79.34 1.91 16.69
CA LYS A 119 -78.70 1.45 15.47
C LYS A 119 -77.17 1.51 15.53
N MET A 120 -76.59 2.49 16.21
CA MET A 120 -75.14 2.56 16.44
C MET A 120 -74.64 1.34 17.19
N ARG A 121 -75.40 0.79 18.16
CA ARG A 121 -75.03 -0.47 18.83
C ARG A 121 -74.94 -1.66 17.87
N ASN A 122 -75.72 -1.68 16.80
CA ASN A 122 -75.64 -2.74 15.79
C ASN A 122 -74.44 -2.55 14.84
N ILE A 123 -73.95 -1.33 14.69
CA ILE A 123 -72.80 -0.99 13.81
C ILE A 123 -71.47 -1.13 14.56
N ALA A 124 -71.46 -0.89 15.87
CA ALA A 124 -70.25 -0.89 16.71
C ALA A 124 -69.33 -2.11 16.51
N PRO A 125 -69.81 -3.37 16.39
CA PRO A 125 -68.92 -4.51 16.16
C PRO A 125 -68.15 -4.43 14.84
N TYR A 126 -68.76 -3.89 13.79
CA TYR A 126 -68.11 -3.72 12.49
C TYR A 126 -67.09 -2.58 12.50
N GLU A 127 -67.37 -1.53 13.27
CA GLU A 127 -66.43 -0.43 13.49
C GLU A 127 -65.20 -0.89 14.27
N GLU A 128 -65.38 -1.69 15.33
CA GLU A 128 -64.29 -2.31 16.08
C GLU A 128 -63.43 -3.23 15.19
N GLU A 129 -64.07 -4.04 14.32
CA GLU A 129 -63.35 -4.87 13.35
C GLU A 129 -62.53 -4.03 12.37
N LEU A 130 -63.10 -2.94 11.85
CA LEU A 130 -62.41 -2.02 10.94
C LEU A 130 -61.18 -1.39 11.60
N PHE A 131 -61.31 -0.95 12.85
CA PHE A 131 -60.18 -0.39 13.61
C PHE A 131 -59.10 -1.43 13.89
N ALA A 132 -59.50 -2.67 14.23
CA ALA A 132 -58.55 -3.78 14.41
C ALA A 132 -57.78 -4.07 13.12
N LYS A 133 -58.46 -4.14 11.96
CA LYS A 133 -57.81 -4.32 10.66
C LYS A 133 -56.91 -3.17 10.27
N THR A 134 -57.30 -1.94 10.59
CA THR A 134 -56.43 -0.78 10.40
C THR A 134 -55.15 -0.87 11.23
N GLY A 135 -55.24 -1.40 12.46
CA GLY A 135 -54.09 -1.70 13.30
C GLY A 135 -53.17 -2.78 12.71
N GLU A 136 -53.74 -3.88 12.18
CA GLU A 136 -52.99 -4.93 11.51
C GLU A 136 -52.20 -4.38 10.29
N VAL A 137 -52.83 -3.53 9.48
CA VAL A 137 -52.18 -2.89 8.32
C VAL A 137 -50.99 -2.05 8.74
N LYS A 138 -51.14 -1.21 9.77
CA LYS A 138 -50.02 -0.40 10.31
C LYS A 138 -48.86 -1.27 10.80
N ALA A 139 -49.15 -2.36 11.51
CA ALA A 139 -48.12 -3.29 11.96
C ALA A 139 -47.37 -3.97 10.80
N LEU A 140 -48.08 -4.29 9.72
CA LEU A 140 -47.47 -4.84 8.50
C LEU A 140 -46.61 -3.80 7.77
N GLU A 141 -47.05 -2.54 7.70
CA GLU A 141 -46.28 -1.44 7.13
C GLU A 141 -44.99 -1.20 7.92
N GLU A 142 -45.04 -1.18 9.25
CA GLU A 142 -43.86 -1.08 10.10
C GLU A 142 -42.89 -2.25 9.86
N ARG A 143 -43.40 -3.48 9.78
CA ARG A 143 -42.58 -4.66 9.50
C ARG A 143 -41.92 -4.59 8.13
N LYS A 144 -42.65 -4.13 7.11
CA LYS A 144 -42.10 -3.89 5.76
C LYS A 144 -40.96 -2.88 5.80
N ASN A 145 -41.13 -1.78 6.53
CA ASN A 145 -40.11 -0.75 6.65
C ASN A 145 -38.83 -1.28 7.33
N ARG A 146 -38.96 -2.04 8.42
CA ARG A 146 -37.81 -2.70 9.07
C ARG A 146 -37.06 -3.66 8.13
N LEU A 147 -37.80 -4.41 7.32
CA LEU A 147 -37.18 -5.32 6.34
C LEU A 147 -36.43 -4.55 5.24
N LEU A 148 -36.93 -3.39 4.82
CA LEU A 148 -36.23 -2.53 3.86
C LEU A 148 -34.95 -1.94 4.45
N GLU A 149 -34.97 -1.53 5.73
CA GLU A 149 -33.78 -1.06 6.45
C GLU A 149 -32.71 -2.17 6.51
N MET A 150 -33.09 -3.38 6.94
CA MET A 150 -32.17 -4.52 6.97
C MET A 150 -31.60 -4.88 5.58
N LEU A 151 -32.41 -4.76 4.53
CA LEU A 151 -31.96 -5.00 3.16
C LEU A 151 -30.91 -3.96 2.72
N ASN A 152 -31.13 -2.69 3.07
CA ASN A 152 -30.19 -1.62 2.78
C ASN A 152 -28.87 -1.80 3.53
N GLU A 153 -28.91 -2.19 4.80
CA GLU A 153 -27.72 -2.51 5.59
C GLU A 153 -26.93 -3.66 4.98
N GLN A 154 -27.59 -4.75 4.57
CA GLN A 154 -26.93 -5.87 3.88
C GLN A 154 -26.30 -5.45 2.54
N ALA A 155 -26.97 -4.58 1.78
CA ALA A 155 -26.44 -4.07 0.53
C ALA A 155 -25.17 -3.22 0.77
N GLU A 156 -25.17 -2.36 1.79
CA GLU A 156 -24.01 -1.56 2.18
C GLU A 156 -22.84 -2.44 2.63
N GLU A 157 -23.09 -3.44 3.47
CA GLU A 157 -22.05 -4.40 3.89
C GLU A 157 -21.48 -5.19 2.71
N LYS A 158 -22.33 -5.62 1.77
CA LYS A 158 -21.90 -6.30 0.55
C LYS A 158 -21.01 -5.39 -0.31
N GLY A 159 -21.35 -4.10 -0.42
CA GLY A 159 -20.50 -3.10 -1.08
C GLY A 159 -19.14 -2.94 -0.40
N LYS A 160 -19.12 -2.79 0.94
CA LYS A 160 -17.87 -2.73 1.74
C LYS A 160 -17.03 -4.00 1.60
N ARG A 161 -17.66 -5.18 1.55
CA ARG A 161 -16.98 -6.46 1.34
C ARG A 161 -16.38 -6.57 -0.06
N ALA A 162 -17.10 -6.15 -1.09
CA ALA A 162 -16.58 -6.11 -2.46
C ALA A 162 -15.34 -5.20 -2.56
N GLY A 163 -15.41 -3.98 -2.00
CA GLY A 163 -14.26 -3.08 -1.98
C GLY A 163 -13.05 -3.63 -1.19
N ARG A 164 -13.27 -4.40 -0.12
CA ARG A 164 -12.18 -5.11 0.59
C ARG A 164 -11.58 -6.23 -0.27
N LEU A 165 -12.40 -6.97 -1.01
CA LEU A 165 -11.94 -8.03 -1.91
C LEU A 165 -11.13 -7.46 -3.08
N GLU A 166 -11.53 -6.34 -3.66
CA GLU A 166 -10.76 -5.67 -4.72
C GLU A 166 -9.39 -5.21 -4.24
N LYS A 167 -9.29 -4.68 -3.01
CA LYS A 167 -8.00 -4.34 -2.40
C LYS A 167 -7.12 -5.56 -2.21
N LEU A 168 -7.67 -6.64 -1.66
CA LEU A 168 -6.93 -7.89 -1.49
C LEU A 168 -6.46 -8.48 -2.82
N ASP A 169 -7.30 -8.43 -3.86
CA ASP A 169 -6.93 -8.89 -5.20
C ASP A 169 -5.81 -8.05 -5.83
N HIS A 170 -5.82 -6.73 -5.57
CA HIS A 170 -4.72 -5.86 -5.96
C HIS A 170 -3.42 -6.18 -5.20
N ASP A 171 -3.50 -6.35 -3.88
CA ASP A 171 -2.35 -6.69 -3.04
C ASP A 171 -1.74 -8.04 -3.42
N ILE A 172 -2.58 -9.05 -3.70
CA ILE A 172 -2.14 -10.36 -4.19
C ILE A 172 -1.34 -10.21 -5.49
N LYS A 173 -1.84 -9.42 -6.46
CA LYS A 173 -1.12 -9.18 -7.72
C LYS A 173 0.22 -8.50 -7.51
N MET A 174 0.29 -7.52 -6.59
CA MET A 174 1.54 -6.85 -6.23
C MET A 174 2.54 -7.84 -5.63
N PHE A 175 2.11 -8.67 -4.67
CA PHE A 175 2.96 -9.69 -4.06
C PHE A 175 3.39 -10.78 -5.04
N GLU A 176 2.54 -11.17 -6.00
CA GLU A 176 2.91 -12.10 -7.07
C GLU A 176 4.00 -11.51 -7.98
N GLU A 177 3.94 -10.20 -8.27
CA GLU A 177 4.95 -9.51 -9.06
C GLU A 177 6.27 -9.34 -8.28
N GLU A 178 6.21 -8.99 -7.00
CA GLU A 178 7.38 -8.95 -6.11
C GLU A 178 8.05 -10.32 -5.99
N LEU A 179 7.27 -11.38 -5.77
CA LEU A 179 7.78 -12.76 -5.71
C LEU A 179 8.43 -13.18 -7.02
N LYS A 180 7.92 -12.73 -8.16
CA LYS A 180 8.52 -13.00 -9.46
C LYS A 180 9.88 -12.31 -9.59
N GLN A 181 9.98 -11.04 -9.20
CA GLN A 181 11.25 -10.31 -9.22
C GLN A 181 12.28 -10.93 -8.27
N GLU A 182 11.86 -11.32 -7.07
CA GLU A 182 12.73 -11.98 -6.09
C GLU A 182 13.26 -13.33 -6.60
N LYS A 183 12.43 -14.11 -7.32
CA LYS A 183 12.88 -15.33 -7.99
C LYS A 183 13.88 -15.07 -9.11
N GLU A 184 13.65 -14.05 -9.93
CA GLU A 184 14.58 -13.65 -11.00
C GLU A 184 15.94 -13.25 -10.40
N ILE A 185 15.95 -12.44 -9.34
CA ILE A 185 17.17 -12.05 -8.61
C ILE A 185 17.86 -13.28 -8.01
N HIS A 186 17.12 -14.16 -7.34
CA HIS A 186 17.68 -15.37 -6.76
C HIS A 186 18.32 -16.28 -7.83
N ASP A 187 17.70 -16.40 -9.00
CA ASP A 187 18.26 -17.18 -10.11
C ASP A 187 19.55 -16.53 -10.67
N GLU A 188 19.62 -15.20 -10.75
CA GLU A 188 20.85 -14.46 -11.09
C GLU A 188 21.95 -14.69 -10.05
N GLU A 189 21.66 -14.50 -8.76
CA GLU A 189 22.61 -14.73 -7.65
C GLU A 189 23.11 -16.18 -7.63
N LYS A 190 22.23 -17.15 -7.93
CA LYS A 190 22.62 -18.56 -8.03
C LYS A 190 23.60 -18.80 -9.16
N LEU A 191 23.39 -18.19 -10.33
CA LEU A 191 24.31 -18.30 -11.47
C LEU A 191 25.67 -17.66 -11.14
N GLU A 192 25.69 -16.51 -10.47
CA GLU A 192 26.92 -15.88 -9.99
C GLU A 192 27.66 -16.77 -8.98
N LEU A 193 26.94 -17.37 -8.03
CA LEU A 193 27.52 -18.29 -7.06
C LEU A 193 28.13 -19.53 -7.73
N GLU A 194 27.44 -20.11 -8.73
CA GLU A 194 27.96 -21.23 -9.50
C GLU A 194 29.25 -20.85 -10.27
N ALA A 195 29.32 -19.63 -10.83
CA ALA A 195 30.52 -19.12 -11.49
C ALA A 195 31.69 -18.97 -10.51
N ILE A 196 31.45 -18.36 -9.35
CA ILE A 196 32.47 -18.21 -8.28
C ILE A 196 32.94 -19.58 -7.79
N GLN A 197 32.04 -20.54 -7.60
CA GLN A 197 32.42 -21.91 -7.20
C GLN A 197 33.31 -22.59 -8.26
N LYS A 198 33.05 -22.36 -9.54
CA LYS A 198 33.88 -22.90 -10.63
C LYS A 198 35.27 -22.26 -10.65
N GLU A 199 35.36 -20.95 -10.44
CA GLU A 199 36.63 -20.24 -10.33
C GLU A 199 37.43 -20.69 -9.10
N ASN A 200 36.77 -20.86 -7.95
CA ASN A 200 37.40 -21.40 -6.74
C ASN A 200 37.97 -22.81 -6.97
N LYS A 201 37.23 -23.72 -7.62
CA LYS A 201 37.72 -25.06 -7.96
C LYS A 201 38.93 -25.02 -8.90
N GLN A 202 38.94 -24.11 -9.89
CA GLN A 202 40.11 -23.92 -10.76
C GLN A 202 41.31 -23.41 -9.97
N THR A 203 41.10 -22.46 -9.07
CA THR A 203 42.14 -21.90 -8.22
C THR A 203 42.71 -22.96 -7.27
N GLU A 204 41.87 -23.78 -6.65
CA GLU A 204 42.31 -24.93 -5.84
C GLU A 204 43.17 -25.90 -6.64
N MET A 205 42.78 -26.24 -7.87
CA MET A 205 43.57 -27.10 -8.75
C MET A 205 44.93 -26.49 -9.08
N ILE A 206 44.99 -25.18 -9.36
CA ILE A 206 46.25 -24.46 -9.59
C ILE A 206 47.12 -24.48 -8.33
N ILE A 207 46.54 -24.22 -7.15
CA ILE A 207 47.26 -24.27 -5.87
C ILE A 207 47.87 -25.65 -5.66
N GLU A 208 47.12 -26.72 -5.92
CA GLU A 208 47.59 -28.08 -5.75
C GLU A 208 48.72 -28.43 -6.74
N GLN A 209 48.59 -27.99 -7.99
CA GLN A 209 49.68 -28.07 -8.96
C GLN A 209 50.93 -27.33 -8.45
N LYS A 210 50.80 -26.10 -7.96
CA LYS A 210 51.93 -25.32 -7.46
C LYS A 210 52.58 -25.93 -6.22
N LYS A 211 51.81 -26.53 -5.30
CA LYS A 211 52.35 -27.31 -4.18
C LYS A 211 53.17 -28.49 -4.69
N SER A 212 52.65 -29.27 -5.64
CA SER A 212 53.38 -30.38 -6.24
C SER A 212 54.69 -29.93 -6.89
N HIS A 213 54.68 -28.82 -7.64
CA HIS A 213 55.90 -28.24 -8.22
C HIS A 213 56.90 -27.79 -7.14
N ARG A 214 56.41 -27.14 -6.07
CA ARG A 214 57.25 -26.74 -4.93
C ARG A 214 57.89 -27.96 -4.28
N ASP A 215 57.13 -29.02 -4.05
CA ASP A 215 57.63 -30.23 -3.41
C ASP A 215 58.65 -30.97 -4.30
N ALA A 216 58.42 -30.99 -5.62
CA ALA A 216 59.39 -31.48 -6.60
C ALA A 216 60.70 -30.65 -6.61
N LEU A 217 60.60 -29.31 -6.56
CA LEU A 217 61.75 -28.41 -6.45
C LEU A 217 62.51 -28.63 -5.13
N MET A 218 61.79 -28.77 -4.02
CA MET A 218 62.39 -29.07 -2.72
C MET A 218 63.15 -30.40 -2.74
N ALA A 219 62.60 -31.44 -3.37
CA ALA A 219 63.27 -32.72 -3.57
C ALA A 219 64.52 -32.59 -4.45
N GLU A 220 64.46 -31.81 -5.53
CA GLU A 220 65.60 -31.52 -6.40
C GLU A 220 66.72 -30.77 -5.66
N VAL A 221 66.37 -29.75 -4.88
CA VAL A 221 67.31 -29.00 -4.05
C VAL A 221 67.97 -29.91 -3.02
N ALA A 222 67.21 -30.78 -2.36
CA ALA A 222 67.74 -31.77 -1.43
C ALA A 222 68.73 -32.72 -2.12
N ARG A 223 68.40 -33.22 -3.32
CA ARG A 223 69.28 -34.09 -4.12
C ARG A 223 70.58 -33.38 -4.52
N LYS A 224 70.49 -32.14 -5.03
CA LYS A 224 71.66 -31.34 -5.41
C LYS A 224 72.54 -30.98 -4.21
N ARG A 225 71.94 -30.74 -3.04
CA ARG A 225 72.71 -30.56 -1.79
C ARG A 225 73.46 -31.83 -1.40
N ALA A 226 72.82 -32.99 -1.48
CA ALA A 226 73.46 -34.27 -1.20
C ALA A 226 74.63 -34.57 -2.17
N LEU A 227 74.44 -34.34 -3.48
CA LEU A 227 75.51 -34.47 -4.49
C LEU A 227 76.70 -33.54 -4.20
N ARG A 228 76.45 -32.28 -3.84
CA ARG A 228 77.51 -31.33 -3.50
C ARG A 228 78.33 -31.74 -2.27
N VAL A 229 77.74 -32.45 -1.31
CA VAL A 229 78.46 -33.00 -0.15
C VAL A 229 79.41 -34.11 -0.59
N TYR A 230 78.96 -35.01 -1.49
CA TYR A 230 79.82 -36.04 -2.09
C TYR A 230 81.00 -35.43 -2.86
N ASP A 231 80.75 -34.45 -3.72
CA ASP A 231 81.82 -33.79 -4.48
C ASP A 231 82.83 -33.07 -3.57
N ALA A 232 82.39 -32.50 -2.45
CA ALA A 232 83.27 -31.82 -1.50
C ALA A 232 84.20 -32.80 -0.76
N ASP A 233 83.71 -33.99 -0.41
CA ASP A 233 84.53 -35.05 0.18
C ASP A 233 85.54 -35.60 -0.85
N ASP A 234 85.14 -35.78 -2.11
CA ASP A 234 86.05 -36.19 -3.20
C ASP A 234 87.15 -35.14 -3.47
N ILE A 235 86.79 -33.85 -3.49
CA ILE A 235 87.76 -32.75 -3.61
C ILE A 235 88.72 -32.74 -2.42
N LYS A 236 88.24 -33.00 -1.20
CA LYS A 236 89.06 -33.05 -0.01
C LYS A 236 90.07 -34.21 -0.06
N VAL A 237 89.63 -35.40 -0.49
CA VAL A 237 90.52 -36.55 -0.69
C VAL A 237 91.58 -36.26 -1.76
N GLN A 238 91.21 -35.62 -2.88
CA GLN A 238 92.18 -35.20 -3.91
C GLN A 238 93.18 -34.16 -3.39
N ALA A 239 92.73 -33.21 -2.56
CA ALA A 239 93.59 -32.20 -1.96
C ALA A 239 94.58 -32.83 -0.94
N GLU A 240 94.14 -33.79 -0.13
CA GLU A 240 95.00 -34.54 0.79
C GLU A 240 96.05 -35.38 0.04
N GLN A 241 95.67 -36.07 -1.04
CA GLN A 241 96.59 -36.81 -1.91
C GLN A 241 97.63 -35.89 -2.56
N ALA A 242 97.20 -34.72 -3.07
CA ALA A 242 98.11 -33.74 -3.65
C ALA A 242 99.11 -33.19 -2.62
N THR A 243 98.68 -33.00 -1.37
CA THR A 243 99.54 -32.55 -0.28
C THR A 243 100.58 -33.60 0.10
N GLN A 244 100.19 -34.89 0.16
CA GLN A 244 101.14 -36.00 0.37
C GLN A 244 102.18 -36.09 -0.75
N ASN A 245 101.76 -35.99 -2.01
CA ASN A 245 102.68 -36.01 -3.15
C ASN A 245 103.69 -34.85 -3.10
N LEU A 246 103.27 -33.69 -2.60
CA LEU A 246 104.14 -32.51 -2.44
C LEU A 246 105.19 -32.76 -1.36
N GLN A 247 104.81 -33.35 -0.22
CA GLN A 247 105.74 -33.77 0.84
C GLN A 247 106.78 -34.78 0.34
N GLU A 248 106.36 -35.81 -0.41
CA GLU A 248 107.30 -36.79 -0.97
C GLU A 248 108.29 -36.16 -1.98
N LEU A 249 107.85 -35.15 -2.73
CA LEU A 249 108.71 -34.40 -3.64
C LEU A 249 109.71 -33.51 -2.89
N GLU A 250 109.31 -32.88 -1.80
CA GLU A 250 110.20 -32.13 -0.92
C GLU A 250 111.28 -33.03 -0.31
N GLU A 251 110.91 -34.21 0.21
CA GLU A 251 111.86 -35.18 0.74
C GLU A 251 112.85 -35.69 -0.32
N LYS A 252 112.38 -35.95 -1.54
CA LYS A 252 113.25 -36.30 -2.68
C LYS A 252 114.19 -35.16 -3.03
N LEU A 253 113.73 -33.91 -3.00
CA LEU A 253 114.55 -32.74 -3.30
C LEU A 253 115.66 -32.55 -2.25
N ASP A 254 115.36 -32.78 -0.98
CA ASP A 254 116.37 -32.73 0.08
C ASP A 254 117.38 -33.88 -0.01
N SER A 255 116.93 -35.09 -0.40
CA SER A 255 117.85 -36.20 -0.69
C SER A 255 118.81 -35.88 -1.85
N LEU A 256 118.32 -35.23 -2.90
CA LEU A 256 119.12 -34.81 -4.05
C LEU A 256 120.13 -33.72 -3.66
N ARG A 257 119.74 -32.77 -2.80
CA ARG A 257 120.66 -31.76 -2.25
C ARG A 257 121.80 -32.40 -1.45
N ALA A 258 121.50 -33.42 -0.64
CA ALA A 258 122.52 -34.15 0.11
C ALA A 258 123.51 -34.88 -0.80
N ILE A 259 123.02 -35.52 -1.88
CA ILE A 259 123.87 -36.19 -2.89
C ILE A 259 124.75 -35.18 -3.61
N LEU A 260 124.21 -34.01 -3.97
CA LEU A 260 124.94 -32.96 -4.68
C LEU A 260 126.09 -32.41 -3.82
N MET A 261 125.85 -32.19 -2.52
CA MET A 261 126.88 -31.78 -1.55
C MET A 261 127.99 -32.85 -1.39
N GLN A 262 127.64 -34.14 -1.43
CA GLN A 262 128.62 -35.23 -1.41
C GLN A 262 129.47 -35.27 -2.69
N LYS A 263 128.86 -34.97 -3.86
CA LYS A 263 129.57 -34.86 -5.14
C LYS A 263 130.49 -33.64 -5.20
N GLU A 264 130.09 -32.49 -4.65
CA GLU A 264 130.96 -31.31 -4.53
C GLU A 264 132.22 -31.59 -3.69
N ASN A 265 132.08 -32.30 -2.57
CA ASN A 265 133.22 -32.71 -1.76
C ASN A 265 134.14 -33.71 -2.48
N SER A 266 133.58 -34.58 -3.31
CA SER A 266 134.36 -35.51 -4.14
C SER A 266 135.13 -34.76 -5.24
N LEU A 267 134.55 -33.69 -5.80
CA LEU A 267 135.17 -32.85 -6.83
C LEU A 267 136.37 -32.05 -6.27
N LYS A 268 136.28 -31.55 -5.04
CA LYS A 268 137.39 -30.86 -4.34
C LYS A 268 138.62 -31.76 -4.13
N ASN A 269 138.42 -33.06 -3.91
CA ASN A 269 139.51 -34.03 -3.76
C ASN A 269 140.16 -34.44 -5.10
N LEU A 270 139.50 -34.21 -6.24
CA LEU A 270 140.01 -34.51 -7.58
C LEU A 270 140.81 -33.34 -8.19
N GLN A 271 140.68 -32.13 -7.66
CA GLN A 271 141.39 -30.92 -8.15
C GLN A 271 142.87 -30.82 -7.74
N THR A 272 143.40 -31.73 -6.92
CA THR A 272 144.79 -31.72 -6.43
C THR A 272 145.79 -32.58 -7.23
N ILE A 273 145.38 -33.27 -8.30
CA ILE A 273 146.26 -34.21 -9.06
C ILE A 273 146.12 -34.05 -10.58
N LYS A 274 146.45 -32.89 -11.18
CA LYS A 274 146.48 -32.77 -12.66
C LYS A 274 147.38 -31.68 -13.30
N PRO A 275 148.67 -31.54 -12.96
CA PRO A 275 149.64 -30.90 -13.84
C PRO A 275 150.51 -31.92 -14.60
N ASN A 276 149.90 -32.88 -15.33
CA ASN A 276 150.63 -33.87 -16.14
C ASN A 276 149.84 -34.44 -17.36
N LEU A 277 148.81 -33.75 -17.87
CA LEU A 277 148.05 -34.16 -19.08
C LEU A 277 147.73 -32.95 -19.99
N ASP A 278 148.75 -32.13 -20.23
CA ASP A 278 148.81 -31.23 -21.38
C ASP A 278 148.90 -32.04 -22.70
N SER A 279 148.57 -31.41 -23.83
CA SER A 279 149.09 -31.78 -25.16
C SER A 279 148.42 -32.90 -25.99
N ALA A 280 147.10 -33.16 -25.87
CA ALA A 280 146.44 -34.17 -26.74
C ALA A 280 145.09 -33.84 -27.42
N ASN A 281 144.44 -32.69 -27.17
CA ASN A 281 143.16 -32.40 -27.88
C ASN A 281 143.08 -31.07 -28.64
N ASN A 282 144.21 -30.35 -28.71
CA ASN A 282 144.42 -29.23 -29.63
C ASN A 282 144.62 -29.68 -31.10
N LEU A 283 144.30 -30.93 -31.46
CA LEU A 283 144.39 -31.47 -32.83
C LEU A 283 143.06 -31.98 -33.42
N LEU A 284 141.94 -31.93 -32.67
CA LEU A 284 140.59 -32.20 -33.23
C LEU A 284 139.85 -30.92 -33.63
N HIS A 285 140.59 -29.81 -33.71
CA HIS A 285 140.16 -28.54 -34.30
C HIS A 285 140.39 -28.49 -35.83
N GLU A 286 140.92 -29.55 -36.45
CA GLU A 286 141.21 -29.64 -37.90
C GLU A 286 140.17 -30.42 -38.74
N ILE A 287 139.07 -30.92 -38.14
CA ILE A 287 137.89 -31.44 -38.90
C ILE A 287 136.73 -30.42 -38.90
N MET A 288 137.05 -29.19 -38.51
CA MET A 288 136.35 -28.02 -39.01
C MET A 288 136.75 -27.83 -40.48
N LYS A 289 135.79 -27.42 -41.30
CA LYS A 289 136.01 -26.70 -42.56
C LYS A 289 136.58 -27.51 -43.72
N LEU A 290 135.73 -28.28 -44.41
CA LEU A 290 135.65 -28.39 -45.88
C LEU A 290 134.74 -29.57 -46.26
N SER A 291 133.43 -29.39 -46.14
CA SER A 291 132.52 -29.79 -47.21
C SER A 291 131.14 -29.26 -46.86
N ASP A 292 130.95 -27.97 -47.09
CA ASP A 292 130.57 -27.44 -48.39
C ASP A 292 129.06 -27.29 -48.40
N SER A 293 128.60 -26.10 -48.04
CA SER A 293 128.66 -24.90 -48.87
C SER A 293 127.38 -24.81 -49.69
N LEU A 294 126.61 -23.79 -49.32
CA LEU A 294 125.96 -22.86 -50.24
C LEU A 294 124.89 -23.49 -51.16
N LYS A 295 123.63 -23.10 -50.96
CA LYS A 295 122.99 -21.98 -51.70
C LYS A 295 121.87 -22.58 -52.55
N ASP A 296 120.82 -21.90 -52.97
CA ASP A 296 120.45 -20.49 -53.06
C ASP A 296 118.96 -20.50 -53.49
N PHE A 297 118.20 -19.47 -53.08
CA PHE A 297 117.09 -18.82 -53.83
C PHE A 297 115.90 -19.69 -54.36
N GLU A 298 114.67 -19.24 -54.61
CA GLU A 298 113.90 -18.00 -54.54
C GLU A 298 112.42 -18.39 -54.79
N ASN A 299 111.49 -17.52 -54.40
CA ASN A 299 110.18 -17.24 -55.01
C ASN A 299 109.17 -18.34 -55.36
N GLY A 300 107.91 -18.05 -55.01
CA GLY A 300 106.79 -18.24 -55.93
C GLY A 300 105.72 -19.25 -55.50
N ASP A 301 104.59 -18.68 -55.05
CA ASP A 301 103.22 -18.96 -55.50
C ASP A 301 102.58 -20.36 -55.33
N LEU A 302 101.34 -20.30 -54.80
CA LEU A 302 100.19 -21.20 -55.00
C LEU A 302 100.37 -22.67 -54.52
N ASP A 303 99.40 -23.37 -53.94
CA ASP A 303 97.95 -23.27 -54.04
C ASP A 303 97.26 -24.12 -52.93
N THR A 304 95.94 -23.91 -52.76
CA THR A 304 94.88 -24.89 -52.39
C THR A 304 94.94 -25.69 -51.08
N ASP A 305 94.01 -25.40 -50.15
CA ASP A 305 92.76 -26.19 -50.05
C ASP A 305 91.79 -25.66 -48.97
N SER A 306 90.52 -25.50 -49.38
CA SER A 306 89.28 -25.76 -48.62
C SER A 306 88.18 -24.75 -48.97
N LYS A 307 87.55 -24.95 -50.14
CA LYS A 307 86.24 -24.40 -50.50
C LYS A 307 85.20 -25.50 -50.30
N GLU A 308 84.55 -25.56 -49.12
CA GLU A 308 83.27 -26.27 -48.93
C GLU A 308 82.68 -25.93 -47.55
N GLY A 309 82.07 -24.75 -47.40
CA GLY A 309 81.40 -24.43 -46.12
C GLY A 309 80.72 -23.07 -46.07
N GLU A 310 81.19 -22.08 -46.84
CA GLU A 310 80.62 -20.73 -46.77
C GLU A 310 79.25 -20.61 -47.48
N LEU A 311 78.94 -21.49 -48.43
CA LEU A 311 77.70 -21.43 -49.23
C LEU A 311 76.51 -22.11 -48.53
N ASP A 312 76.76 -23.13 -47.72
CA ASP A 312 75.73 -23.77 -46.89
C ASP A 312 75.37 -22.90 -45.69
N VAL A 313 76.35 -22.25 -45.05
CA VAL A 313 76.12 -21.32 -43.93
C VAL A 313 75.25 -20.13 -44.37
N LEU A 314 75.52 -19.56 -45.55
CA LEU A 314 74.70 -18.48 -46.12
C LEU A 314 73.29 -18.92 -46.50
N ASN A 315 73.08 -20.16 -46.96
CA ASN A 315 71.73 -20.68 -47.26
C ASN A 315 70.92 -20.98 -45.99
N THR A 316 71.55 -21.48 -44.92
CA THR A 316 70.90 -21.64 -43.62
C THR A 316 70.53 -20.30 -42.99
N GLU A 317 71.41 -19.30 -43.06
CA GLU A 317 71.12 -17.95 -42.55
C GLU A 317 69.97 -17.27 -43.34
N LEU A 318 69.90 -17.50 -44.65
CA LEU A 318 68.82 -16.98 -45.49
C LEU A 318 67.48 -17.68 -45.23
N GLY A 319 67.51 -18.99 -44.94
CA GLY A 319 66.34 -19.76 -44.52
C GLY A 319 65.83 -19.37 -43.13
N GLU A 320 66.72 -19.13 -42.18
CA GLU A 320 66.39 -18.65 -40.83
C GLU A 320 65.81 -17.22 -40.85
N LEU A 321 66.37 -16.33 -41.68
CA LEU A 321 65.83 -14.98 -41.88
C LEU A 321 64.46 -15.00 -42.58
N GLN A 322 64.21 -15.92 -43.52
CA GLN A 322 62.88 -16.10 -44.10
C GLN A 322 61.86 -16.66 -43.11
N ALA A 323 62.26 -17.58 -42.23
CA ALA A 323 61.41 -18.09 -41.15
C ALA A 323 61.05 -16.98 -40.15
N GLN A 324 62.02 -16.18 -39.72
CA GLN A 324 61.78 -15.03 -38.84
C GLN A 324 60.87 -13.98 -39.47
N LEU A 325 60.98 -13.75 -40.78
CA LEU A 325 60.12 -12.81 -41.50
C LEU A 325 58.68 -13.33 -41.61
N SER A 326 58.50 -14.64 -41.82
CA SER A 326 57.18 -15.30 -41.80
C SER A 326 56.54 -15.27 -40.41
N GLU A 327 57.32 -15.50 -39.34
CA GLU A 327 56.83 -15.38 -37.96
C GLU A 327 56.46 -13.94 -37.59
N LEU A 328 57.25 -12.95 -38.04
CA LEU A 328 56.94 -11.53 -37.86
C LEU A 328 55.68 -11.11 -38.62
N GLN A 329 55.46 -11.62 -39.83
CA GLN A 329 54.22 -11.39 -40.59
C GLN A 329 53.01 -12.02 -39.88
N ALA A 330 53.13 -13.26 -39.42
CA ALA A 330 52.06 -13.92 -38.66
C ALA A 330 51.74 -13.18 -37.35
N ALA A 331 52.76 -12.75 -36.59
CA ALA A 331 52.59 -11.97 -35.37
C ALA A 331 51.96 -10.60 -35.65
N ARG A 332 52.29 -9.96 -36.77
CA ARG A 332 51.71 -8.69 -37.19
C ARG A 332 50.23 -8.84 -37.58
N ASP A 333 49.88 -9.91 -38.28
CA ASP A 333 48.50 -10.21 -38.67
C ASP A 333 47.64 -10.58 -37.45
N GLU A 334 48.18 -11.35 -36.49
CA GLU A 334 47.49 -11.65 -35.25
C GLU A 334 47.29 -10.39 -34.39
N ALA A 335 48.30 -9.51 -34.31
CA ALA A 335 48.16 -8.23 -33.63
C ALA A 335 47.13 -7.32 -34.31
N ALA A 336 47.04 -7.34 -35.65
CA ALA A 336 46.02 -6.61 -36.40
C ALA A 336 44.60 -7.15 -36.12
N ARG A 337 44.42 -8.47 -36.08
CA ARG A 337 43.15 -9.12 -35.71
C ARG A 337 42.75 -8.79 -34.27
N LYS A 338 43.67 -8.92 -33.30
CA LYS A 338 43.40 -8.55 -31.89
C LYS A 338 43.00 -7.08 -31.73
N ARG A 339 43.59 -6.17 -32.52
CA ARG A 339 43.19 -4.75 -32.53
C ARG A 339 41.80 -4.56 -33.12
N ALA A 340 41.48 -5.23 -34.23
CA ALA A 340 40.15 -5.17 -34.84
C ALA A 340 39.06 -5.69 -33.90
N ASP A 341 39.29 -6.84 -33.25
CA ASP A 341 38.36 -7.43 -32.29
C ASP A 341 38.18 -6.54 -31.04
N SER A 342 39.27 -5.96 -30.53
CA SER A 342 39.22 -5.04 -29.40
C SER A 342 38.50 -3.73 -29.73
N GLN A 343 38.54 -3.30 -31.00
CA GLN A 343 37.82 -2.12 -31.47
C GLN A 343 36.32 -2.45 -31.63
N ALA A 344 35.99 -3.60 -32.20
CA ALA A 344 34.61 -4.09 -32.31
C ALA A 344 33.94 -4.27 -30.94
N LYS A 345 34.64 -4.87 -29.96
CA LYS A 345 34.15 -4.99 -28.57
C LYS A 345 33.86 -3.64 -27.94
N ARG A 346 34.80 -2.68 -28.04
CA ARG A 346 34.59 -1.33 -27.51
C ARG A 346 33.41 -0.62 -28.17
N GLN A 347 33.19 -0.84 -29.46
CA GLN A 347 32.07 -0.26 -30.19
C GLN A 347 30.74 -0.88 -29.74
N GLN A 348 30.71 -2.20 -29.52
CA GLN A 348 29.55 -2.90 -28.98
C GLN A 348 29.23 -2.47 -27.55
N GLU A 349 30.23 -2.42 -26.66
CA GLU A 349 30.11 -1.92 -25.28
C GLU A 349 29.57 -0.49 -25.24
N ARG A 350 30.07 0.40 -26.11
CA ARG A 350 29.58 1.77 -26.23
C ARG A 350 28.13 1.84 -26.68
N THR A 351 27.71 0.93 -27.56
CA THR A 351 26.32 0.87 -28.05
C THR A 351 25.38 0.40 -26.95
N VAL A 352 25.78 -0.62 -26.18
CA VAL A 352 25.04 -1.12 -25.01
C VAL A 352 24.95 -0.05 -23.92
N ALA A 353 26.06 0.64 -23.61
CA ALA A 353 26.05 1.73 -22.64
C ALA A 353 25.09 2.86 -23.06
N HIS A 354 25.03 3.20 -24.35
CA HIS A 354 24.09 4.19 -24.87
C HIS A 354 22.63 3.73 -24.80
N SER A 355 22.32 2.46 -25.05
CA SER A 355 20.96 1.95 -24.89
C SER A 355 20.53 1.93 -23.42
N SER A 356 21.39 1.45 -22.53
CA SER A 356 21.13 1.45 -21.07
C SER A 356 20.92 2.88 -20.53
N LEU A 357 21.68 3.86 -21.04
CA LEU A 357 21.50 5.26 -20.65
C LEU A 357 20.15 5.82 -21.10
N ARG A 358 19.70 5.52 -22.32
CA ARG A 358 18.34 5.90 -22.79
C ARG A 358 17.24 5.26 -21.96
N GLU A 359 17.36 3.98 -21.64
CA GLU A 359 16.37 3.29 -20.80
C GLU A 359 16.31 3.88 -19.38
N ALA A 360 17.47 4.24 -18.81
CA ALA A 360 17.54 4.91 -17.53
C ALA A 360 16.88 6.30 -17.58
N GLU A 361 17.12 7.09 -18.63
CA GLU A 361 16.49 8.40 -18.84
C GLU A 361 14.95 8.29 -19.00
N GLU A 362 14.46 7.28 -19.74
CA GLU A 362 13.01 7.03 -19.84
C GLU A 362 12.39 6.60 -18.52
N LYS A 363 13.07 5.74 -17.75
CA LYS A 363 12.63 5.34 -16.41
C LYS A 363 12.58 6.54 -15.47
N ASP A 364 13.62 7.38 -15.46
CA ASP A 364 13.65 8.61 -14.65
C ASP A 364 12.52 9.57 -15.04
N LYS A 365 12.26 9.76 -16.35
CA LYS A 365 11.14 10.57 -16.83
C LYS A 365 9.79 10.03 -16.33
N LYS A 366 9.56 8.71 -16.43
CA LYS A 366 8.33 8.06 -15.93
C LYS A 366 8.18 8.23 -14.42
N LEU A 367 9.26 8.10 -13.66
CA LEU A 367 9.27 8.30 -12.20
C LEU A 367 8.97 9.75 -11.82
N ARG A 368 9.54 10.73 -12.52
CA ARG A 368 9.23 12.16 -12.32
C ARG A 368 7.77 12.48 -12.61
N GLU A 369 7.20 11.92 -13.68
CA GLU A 369 5.78 12.11 -13.99
C GLU A 369 4.87 11.46 -12.93
N ARG A 370 5.21 10.26 -12.44
CA ARG A 370 4.50 9.62 -11.33
C ARG A 370 4.58 10.45 -10.06
N SER A 371 5.77 10.95 -9.71
CA SER A 371 6.00 11.82 -8.55
C SER A 371 5.16 13.10 -8.65
N LYS A 372 5.14 13.75 -9.82
CA LYS A 372 4.31 14.95 -10.05
C LYS A 372 2.82 14.67 -9.86
N LYS A 373 2.31 13.54 -10.39
CA LYS A 373 0.91 13.12 -10.19
C LYS A 373 0.59 12.81 -8.72
N ALA A 374 1.52 12.18 -8.00
CA ALA A 374 1.36 11.89 -6.58
C ALA A 374 1.31 13.18 -5.74
N LEU A 375 2.13 14.17 -6.09
CA LEU A 375 2.15 15.48 -5.44
C LEU A 375 0.83 16.24 -5.64
N GLN A 376 0.32 16.25 -6.88
CA GLN A 376 -1.00 16.83 -7.21
C GLN A 376 -2.13 16.15 -6.42
N ARG A 377 -2.16 14.81 -6.36
CA ARG A 377 -3.13 14.09 -5.53
C ARG A 377 -3.03 14.44 -4.05
N THR A 378 -1.82 14.66 -3.54
CA THR A 378 -1.62 15.02 -2.14
C THR A 378 -2.14 16.44 -1.86
N GLU A 379 -1.98 17.38 -2.80
CA GLU A 379 -2.60 18.71 -2.71
C GLU A 379 -4.13 18.64 -2.76
N GLU A 380 -4.72 17.86 -3.67
CA GLU A 380 -6.17 17.63 -3.75
C GLU A 380 -6.72 17.05 -2.44
N ILE A 381 -6.04 16.07 -1.85
CA ILE A 381 -6.44 15.48 -0.56
C ILE A 381 -6.37 16.53 0.56
N LYS A 382 -5.34 17.38 0.58
CA LYS A 382 -5.25 18.47 1.58
C LYS A 382 -6.40 19.45 1.45
N GLU A 383 -6.77 19.86 0.24
CA GLU A 383 -7.91 20.76 0.02
C GLU A 383 -9.23 20.12 0.47
N LEU A 384 -9.47 18.84 0.11
CA LEU A 384 -10.65 18.11 0.54
C LEU A 384 -10.72 17.93 2.06
N THR A 385 -9.58 17.65 2.70
CA THR A 385 -9.51 17.53 4.16
C THR A 385 -9.84 18.86 4.83
N THR A 386 -9.32 19.97 4.29
CA THR A 386 -9.62 21.32 4.81
C THR A 386 -11.10 21.67 4.66
N LYS A 387 -11.73 21.33 3.52
CA LYS A 387 -13.17 21.50 3.33
C LYS A 387 -13.99 20.68 4.33
N TYR A 388 -13.62 19.42 4.52
CA TYR A 388 -14.29 18.55 5.48
C TYR A 388 -14.19 19.08 6.92
N GLU A 389 -13.02 19.58 7.34
CA GLU A 389 -12.87 20.18 8.67
C GLU A 389 -13.74 21.42 8.84
N ASN A 390 -13.85 22.28 7.82
CA ASN A 390 -14.73 23.45 7.83
C ASN A 390 -16.22 23.07 7.89
N GLU A 391 -16.64 22.05 7.15
CA GLU A 391 -18.02 21.54 7.22
C GLU A 391 -18.33 20.93 8.59
N LYS A 392 -17.37 20.21 9.17
CA LYS A 392 -17.48 19.64 10.51
C LYS A 392 -17.63 20.73 11.58
N THR A 393 -16.80 21.78 11.54
CA THR A 393 -16.91 22.89 12.50
C THR A 393 -18.24 23.62 12.34
N ALA A 394 -18.66 23.92 11.11
CA ALA A 394 -19.98 24.52 10.84
C ALA A 394 -21.13 23.65 11.36
N GLY A 395 -21.07 22.32 11.17
CA GLY A 395 -22.07 21.39 11.71
C GLY A 395 -22.11 21.36 13.24
N ILE A 396 -20.95 21.44 13.90
CA ILE A 396 -20.87 21.53 15.37
C ILE A 396 -21.48 22.84 15.87
N GLU A 397 -21.23 23.97 15.20
CA GLU A 397 -21.82 25.26 15.54
C GLU A 397 -23.35 25.23 15.39
N GLN A 398 -23.87 24.66 14.30
CA GLN A 398 -25.31 24.50 14.10
C GLN A 398 -25.96 23.65 15.20
N LEU A 399 -25.34 22.53 15.57
CA LEU A 399 -25.81 21.69 16.67
C LEU A 399 -25.82 22.45 18.01
N ALA A 400 -24.80 23.27 18.27
CA ALA A 400 -24.75 24.11 19.45
C ALA A 400 -25.87 25.17 19.45
N THR A 401 -26.17 25.78 18.30
CA THR A 401 -27.29 26.71 18.14
C THR A 401 -28.63 26.03 18.39
N ILE A 402 -28.87 24.86 17.78
CA ILE A 402 -30.11 24.08 17.98
C ILE A 402 -30.28 23.72 19.46
N LYS A 403 -29.21 23.23 20.11
CA LYS A 403 -29.23 22.89 21.54
C LYS A 403 -29.58 24.10 22.39
N ASN A 404 -28.97 25.26 22.12
CA ASN A 404 -29.25 26.48 22.87
C ASN A 404 -30.70 26.93 22.67
N ASN A 405 -31.20 26.95 21.43
CA ASN A 405 -32.58 27.30 21.14
C ASN A 405 -33.57 26.39 21.86
N PHE A 406 -33.37 25.08 21.78
CA PHE A 406 -34.20 24.09 22.47
C PHE A 406 -34.22 24.27 23.99
N CYS A 407 -33.04 24.48 24.61
CA CYS A 407 -32.96 24.77 26.04
C CYS A 407 -33.69 26.07 26.43
N THR A 408 -33.68 27.07 25.55
CA THR A 408 -34.34 28.36 25.80
C THR A 408 -35.86 28.23 25.67
N GLU A 409 -36.34 27.48 24.67
CA GLU A 409 -37.76 27.13 24.50
C GLU A 409 -38.28 26.31 25.70
N LEU A 410 -37.51 25.34 26.19
CA LEU A 410 -37.86 24.57 27.38
C LEU A 410 -38.02 25.46 28.61
N LYS A 411 -37.04 26.34 28.88
CA LYS A 411 -37.12 27.27 30.01
C LYS A 411 -38.32 28.21 29.93
N THR A 412 -38.57 28.77 28.75
CA THR A 412 -39.74 29.67 28.55
C THR A 412 -41.07 28.94 28.72
N MET A 413 -41.16 27.68 28.27
CA MET A 413 -42.34 26.85 28.49
C MET A 413 -42.53 26.51 29.98
N GLU A 414 -41.43 26.20 30.69
CA GLU A 414 -41.43 25.93 32.13
C GLU A 414 -41.88 27.16 32.93
N GLU A 415 -41.39 28.37 32.60
CA GLU A 415 -41.84 29.63 33.20
C GLU A 415 -43.33 29.93 32.95
N LEU A 416 -43.82 29.63 31.75
CA LEU A 416 -45.25 29.77 31.40
C LEU A 416 -46.14 28.81 32.20
N LEU A 417 -45.70 27.56 32.35
CA LEU A 417 -46.39 26.57 33.18
C LEU A 417 -46.39 27.00 34.65
N LEU A 418 -45.27 27.50 35.17
CA LEU A 418 -45.18 28.00 36.54
C LEU A 418 -46.16 29.16 36.77
N LYS A 419 -46.25 30.12 35.83
CA LYS A 419 -47.25 31.20 35.89
C LYS A 419 -48.68 30.67 35.92
N LYS A 420 -49.00 29.70 35.06
CA LYS A 420 -50.34 29.07 35.03
C LYS A 420 -50.69 28.39 36.34
N VAL A 421 -49.73 27.71 36.97
CA VAL A 421 -49.89 27.08 38.29
C VAL A 421 -50.18 28.13 39.35
N VAL A 422 -49.39 29.21 39.42
CA VAL A 422 -49.59 30.30 40.39
C VAL A 422 -50.94 31.01 40.18
N GLU A 423 -51.37 31.24 38.94
CA GLU A 423 -52.70 31.79 38.64
C GLU A 423 -53.84 30.85 39.06
N ALA A 424 -53.67 29.54 38.86
CA ALA A 424 -54.63 28.54 39.29
C ALA A 424 -54.73 28.46 40.82
N GLU A 425 -53.59 28.48 41.53
CA GLU A 425 -53.54 28.54 42.99
C GLU A 425 -54.27 29.77 43.53
N LYS A 426 -54.00 30.97 42.97
CA LYS A 426 -54.72 32.19 43.35
C LYS A 426 -56.24 32.08 43.14
N LYS A 427 -56.68 31.55 41.99
CA LYS A 427 -58.11 31.35 41.70
C LYS A 427 -58.75 30.36 42.67
N VAL A 428 -58.04 29.32 43.09
CA VAL A 428 -58.52 28.35 44.08
C VAL A 428 -58.60 29.00 45.46
N GLU A 429 -57.60 29.77 45.88
CA GLU A 429 -57.63 30.53 47.15
C GLU A 429 -58.78 31.54 47.19
N GLU A 430 -59.03 32.29 46.10
CA GLU A 430 -60.17 33.21 46.02
C GLU A 430 -61.50 32.47 46.13
N LYS A 431 -61.65 31.32 45.45
CA LYS A 431 -62.86 30.48 45.59
C LYS A 431 -63.05 29.94 47.00
N LEU A 432 -61.98 29.60 47.70
CA LEU A 432 -62.03 29.13 49.09
C LEU A 432 -62.39 30.27 50.06
N LYS A 433 -61.83 31.46 49.88
CA LYS A 433 -62.19 32.66 50.68
C LYS A 433 -63.66 33.04 50.51
N ASN A 434 -64.18 32.99 49.28
CA ASN A 434 -65.58 33.29 48.98
C ASN A 434 -66.57 32.20 49.48
N ARG A 435 -66.09 31.04 49.94
CA ARG A 435 -66.91 29.99 50.58
C ARG A 435 -66.97 30.10 52.11
N HIS A 436 -66.24 31.04 52.71
CA HIS A 436 -66.22 31.27 54.17
C HIS A 436 -66.83 32.62 54.59
N VAL A 437 -67.66 33.21 53.71
CA VAL A 437 -68.52 34.36 54.00
C VAL A 437 -69.97 33.93 54.08
#